data_AF-A0A3D3YRS9-F1
#
_entry.id   AF-A0A3D3YRS9-F1
#
_cell.length_a   1.000
_cell.length_b   1.000
_cell.length_c   1.000
_cell.angle_alpha   90.00
_cell.angle_beta   90.00
_cell.angle_gamma   90.00
#
_symmetry.space_group_name_H-M   'P 1'
#
loop_
_entity.id
_entity.type
_entity.pdbx_description
1 polymer ?
#
loop_
_entity_poly.entity_id
_entity_poly.type
_entity_poly.pdbx_seq_one_letter_code
_entity_poly.pdbx_strand_id
1 'polypeptide(L)'
;MTGGDGIEGLVRSVLVSQGAYSPGKAAETLAREIGVAAEDVIKLDANENVYGCSPRVNRALAGYPYLNIYPDATQIGIRGLLADYAGIGAEYIVAGNGSDQLIDFILDLLIEPGDEVINCVPTFAMFGFRTKLHSGTLVEVPRDEDYAVDVYAVKKAITERTKLILLATPNNPTGTITSQKDILELVD
;
A
#
# COMPACT_ATOMS: atom_id res chain seq x y z
N MET A 1 27.48 -8.49 -22.48
CA MET A 1 28.19 -7.26 -22.07
C MET A 1 27.16 -6.15 -21.92
N THR A 2 26.61 -5.95 -20.73
CA THR A 2 25.75 -4.80 -20.43
C THR A 2 26.01 -4.36 -18.97
N GLY A 3 27.29 -4.20 -18.63
CA GLY A 3 27.65 -3.32 -17.53
C GLY A 3 27.64 -1.93 -18.12
N GLY A 4 26.63 -1.12 -17.81
CA GLY A 4 26.57 0.26 -18.29
C GLY A 4 27.74 1.04 -17.68
N ASP A 5 28.54 1.71 -18.52
CA ASP A 5 29.66 2.57 -18.12
C ASP A 5 29.20 3.89 -17.42
N GLY A 6 27.98 3.92 -16.88
CA GLY A 6 27.30 5.07 -16.26
C GLY A 6 26.75 4.76 -14.86
N ILE A 7 25.94 5.68 -14.30
CA ILE A 7 25.35 5.50 -12.95
C ILE A 7 24.47 4.26 -12.85
N GLU A 8 23.95 3.76 -13.97
CA GLU A 8 23.13 2.55 -14.07
C GLU A 8 23.85 1.32 -13.52
N GLY A 9 25.18 1.26 -13.60
CA GLY A 9 25.99 0.20 -12.98
C GLY A 9 26.04 0.26 -11.45
N LEU A 10 25.69 1.41 -10.85
CA LEU A 10 25.60 1.63 -9.40
C LEU A 10 24.16 1.45 -8.88
N VAL A 11 23.17 1.46 -9.76
CA VAL A 11 21.75 1.33 -9.42
C VAL A 11 21.34 -0.15 -9.42
N ARG A 12 20.54 -0.56 -8.45
CA ARG A 12 19.97 -1.92 -8.40
C ARG A 12 19.26 -2.23 -9.72
N SER A 13 19.56 -3.38 -10.33
CA SER A 13 18.99 -3.79 -11.63
C SER A 13 17.46 -3.73 -11.69
N VAL A 14 16.82 -4.03 -10.56
CA VAL A 14 15.36 -3.98 -10.44
C VAL A 14 14.77 -2.58 -10.59
N LEU A 15 15.56 -1.53 -10.31
CA LEU A 15 15.16 -0.13 -10.49
C LEU A 15 15.42 0.38 -11.90
N VAL A 16 16.48 -0.11 -12.55
CA VAL A 16 16.82 0.27 -13.94
C VAL A 16 15.71 -0.14 -14.92
N SER A 17 15.01 -1.24 -14.62
CA SER A 17 13.90 -1.74 -15.44
C SER A 17 12.54 -1.08 -15.16
N GLN A 18 12.44 -0.20 -14.16
CA GLN A 18 11.20 0.50 -13.82
C GLN A 18 11.08 1.81 -14.60
N GLY A 19 9.85 2.13 -15.02
CA GLY A 19 9.54 3.44 -15.59
C GLY A 19 9.67 4.56 -14.56
N ALA A 20 9.82 5.80 -15.04
CA ALA A 20 9.82 6.97 -14.16
C ALA A 20 8.49 7.07 -13.38
N TYR A 21 8.57 7.47 -12.11
CA TYR A 21 7.39 7.74 -11.31
C TYR A 21 6.58 8.88 -11.95
N SER A 22 5.28 8.63 -12.17
CA SER A 22 4.34 9.63 -12.65
C SER A 22 3.46 10.08 -11.48
N PRO A 23 3.78 11.20 -10.82
CA PRO A 23 2.93 11.71 -9.74
C PRO A 23 1.59 12.16 -10.28
N GLY A 24 0.53 11.99 -9.47
CA GLY A 24 -0.75 12.65 -9.73
C GLY A 24 -0.56 14.18 -9.83
N LYS A 25 -1.31 14.83 -10.73
CA LYS A 25 -1.25 16.28 -10.90
C LYS A 25 -1.93 16.97 -9.72
N ALA A 26 -1.28 18.00 -9.17
CA ALA A 26 -1.91 18.91 -8.22
C ALA A 26 -3.06 19.68 -8.91
N ALA A 27 -4.11 20.00 -8.15
CA ALA A 27 -5.28 20.70 -8.68
C ALA A 27 -4.89 22.06 -9.28
N GLU A 28 -3.95 22.77 -8.66
CA GLU A 28 -3.43 24.06 -9.12
C GLU A 28 -2.65 23.95 -10.43
N THR A 29 -1.89 22.85 -10.60
CA THR A 29 -1.17 22.58 -11.85
C THR A 29 -2.16 22.30 -12.97
N LEU A 30 -3.15 21.45 -12.71
CA LEU A 30 -4.20 21.13 -13.68
C LEU A 30 -5.01 22.38 -14.04
N ALA A 31 -5.43 23.18 -13.07
CA ALA A 31 -6.19 24.41 -13.26
C ALA A 31 -5.46 25.38 -14.21
N ARG A 32 -4.15 25.57 -13.99
CA ARG A 32 -3.31 26.41 -14.85
C ARG A 32 -3.23 25.87 -16.28
N GLU A 33 -3.09 24.56 -16.45
CA GLU A 33 -2.98 23.92 -17.77
C GLU A 33 -4.27 24.07 -18.59
N ILE A 34 -5.44 23.93 -17.95
CA ILE A 34 -6.74 23.96 -18.63
C ILE A 34 -7.41 25.35 -18.61
N GLY A 35 -6.79 26.34 -17.95
CA GLY A 35 -7.26 27.74 -17.94
C GLY A 35 -8.47 28.01 -17.07
N VAL A 36 -8.64 27.27 -15.97
CA VAL A 36 -9.72 27.48 -14.98
C VAL A 36 -9.17 27.96 -13.65
N ALA A 37 -10.03 28.47 -12.77
CA ALA A 37 -9.64 28.80 -11.40
C ALA A 37 -9.38 27.49 -10.62
N ALA A 38 -8.44 27.51 -9.67
CA ALA A 38 -8.08 26.30 -8.92
C ALA A 38 -9.24 25.80 -8.05
N GLU A 39 -10.03 26.73 -7.53
CA GLU A 39 -11.27 26.50 -6.80
C GLU A 39 -12.38 25.81 -7.61
N ASP A 40 -12.31 25.86 -8.95
CA ASP A 40 -13.26 25.15 -9.83
C ASP A 40 -12.83 23.70 -10.09
N VAL A 41 -11.63 23.30 -9.67
CA VAL A 41 -11.12 21.93 -9.83
C VAL A 41 -11.64 21.05 -8.70
N ILE A 42 -12.53 20.12 -9.05
CA ILE A 42 -13.05 19.11 -8.12
C ILE A 42 -12.18 17.84 -8.21
N LYS A 43 -11.45 17.53 -7.14
CA LYS A 43 -10.57 16.36 -7.05
C LYS A 43 -11.34 15.13 -6.51
N LEU A 44 -11.42 14.07 -7.33
CA LEU A 44 -12.10 12.81 -6.99
C LEU A 44 -11.30 11.57 -7.43
N ASP A 45 -9.97 11.67 -7.44
CA ASP A 45 -9.05 10.70 -8.08
C ASP A 45 -8.14 9.92 -7.10
N ALA A 46 -8.17 10.23 -5.80
CA ALA A 46 -7.22 9.72 -4.82
C ALA A 46 -7.84 9.07 -3.57
N ASN A 47 -9.16 8.81 -3.57
CA ASN A 47 -9.90 8.25 -2.42
C ASN A 47 -9.77 9.06 -1.11
N GLU A 48 -9.48 10.36 -1.22
CA GLU A 48 -9.43 11.26 -0.07
C GLU A 48 -10.83 11.47 0.52
N ASN A 49 -10.89 11.70 1.84
CA ASN A 49 -12.15 12.04 2.49
C ASN A 49 -12.55 13.48 2.12
N VAL A 50 -13.56 13.62 1.25
CA VAL A 50 -14.09 14.91 0.77
C VAL A 50 -14.65 15.81 1.89
N TYR A 51 -14.94 15.26 3.07
CA TYR A 51 -15.43 16.03 4.22
C TYR A 51 -14.31 16.59 5.11
N GLY A 52 -13.05 16.23 4.84
CA GLY A 52 -11.92 16.56 5.69
C GLY A 52 -11.84 15.74 6.99
N CYS A 53 -10.93 16.12 7.88
CA CYS A 53 -10.74 15.43 9.15
C CYS A 53 -11.73 15.91 10.24
N SER A 54 -11.84 15.14 11.32
CA SER A 54 -12.67 15.53 12.47
C SER A 54 -12.28 16.90 13.03
N PRO A 55 -13.23 17.77 13.44
CA PRO A 55 -12.92 19.03 14.11
C PRO A 55 -12.06 18.89 15.38
N ARG A 56 -12.07 17.70 16.01
CA ARG A 56 -11.21 17.38 17.15
C ARG A 56 -9.74 17.34 16.77
N VAL A 57 -9.43 16.83 15.56
CA VAL A 57 -8.06 16.77 15.03
C VAL A 57 -7.53 18.18 14.79
N ASN A 58 -8.31 19.03 14.13
CA ASN A 58 -7.93 20.43 13.89
C ASN A 58 -7.61 21.18 15.19
N ARG A 59 -8.42 21.00 16.24
CA ARG A 59 -8.15 21.60 17.55
C ARG A 59 -6.89 21.06 18.21
N ALA A 60 -6.63 19.76 18.11
CA ALA A 60 -5.43 19.14 18.66
C ALA A 60 -4.17 19.64 17.96
N LEU A 61 -4.19 19.72 16.61
CA LEU A 61 -3.06 20.20 15.81
C LEU A 61 -2.79 21.70 16.01
N ALA A 62 -3.84 22.52 16.11
CA ALA A 62 -3.69 23.97 16.30
C ALA A 62 -2.95 24.34 17.60
N GLY A 63 -3.02 23.48 18.62
CA GLY A 63 -2.37 23.70 19.91
C GLY A 63 -1.11 22.86 20.14
N TYR A 64 -0.66 22.03 19.19
CA TYR A 64 0.44 21.09 19.43
C TYR A 64 1.80 21.79 19.38
N PRO A 65 2.54 21.91 20.50
CA PRO A 65 3.70 22.80 20.57
C PRO A 65 5.02 22.09 20.22
N TYR A 66 5.02 20.78 20.00
CA TYR A 66 6.23 19.95 19.92
C TYR A 66 6.53 19.42 18.51
N LEU A 67 6.17 20.17 17.46
CA LEU A 67 6.43 19.76 16.06
C LEU A 67 7.93 19.64 15.74
N ASN A 68 8.80 20.28 16.52
CA ASN A 68 10.25 20.28 16.37
C ASN A 68 10.97 19.22 17.22
N ILE A 69 10.23 18.38 17.95
CA ILE A 69 10.77 17.36 18.83
C ILE A 69 10.44 16.00 18.25
N TYR A 70 11.40 15.07 18.28
CA TYR A 70 11.16 13.69 17.86
C TYR A 70 10.00 13.08 18.66
N PRO A 71 9.09 12.33 18.01
CA PRO A 71 8.01 11.65 18.72
C PRO A 71 8.54 10.51 19.58
N ASP A 72 7.68 9.95 20.43
CA ASP A 72 7.96 8.71 21.15
C ASP A 72 8.31 7.57 20.18
N ALA A 73 9.57 7.16 20.17
CA ALA A 73 10.09 6.10 19.32
C ALA A 73 9.47 4.73 19.61
N THR A 74 8.89 4.53 20.80
CA THR A 74 8.25 3.27 21.21
C THR A 74 6.75 3.21 20.90
N GLN A 75 6.18 4.34 20.44
CA GLN A 75 4.79 4.45 19.99
C GLN A 75 3.76 4.08 21.07
N ILE A 76 4.09 4.21 22.35
CA ILE A 76 3.27 3.71 23.48
C ILE A 76 1.86 4.29 23.42
N GLY A 77 1.76 5.62 23.25
CA GLY A 77 0.47 6.31 23.26
C GLY A 77 -0.47 5.85 22.15
N ILE A 78 0.01 5.82 20.89
CA ILE A 78 -0.83 5.44 19.74
C ILE A 78 -1.17 3.94 19.77
N ARG A 79 -0.23 3.08 20.17
CA ARG A 79 -0.48 1.64 20.28
C ARG A 79 -1.50 1.32 21.35
N GLY A 80 -1.47 2.01 22.49
CA GLY A 80 -2.49 1.88 23.53
C GLY A 80 -3.89 2.25 23.04
N LEU A 81 -4.03 3.39 22.36
CA LEU A 81 -5.32 3.83 21.81
C LEU A 81 -5.87 2.87 20.74
N LEU A 82 -5.00 2.33 19.89
CA LEU A 82 -5.39 1.35 18.87
C LEU A 82 -5.73 -0.01 19.49
N ALA A 83 -5.02 -0.42 20.54
CA ALA A 83 -5.31 -1.64 21.30
C ALA A 83 -6.72 -1.60 21.90
N ASP A 84 -7.07 -0.50 22.57
CA ASP A 84 -8.40 -0.28 23.15
C ASP A 84 -9.49 -0.29 22.07
N TYR A 85 -9.23 0.36 20.92
CA TYR A 85 -10.17 0.41 19.81
C TYR A 85 -10.40 -0.97 19.16
N ALA A 86 -9.32 -1.72 18.93
CA ALA A 86 -9.36 -2.99 18.22
C ALA A 86 -9.67 -4.19 19.13
N GLY A 87 -9.56 -4.03 20.46
CA GLY A 87 -9.76 -5.12 21.43
C GLY A 87 -8.64 -6.16 21.43
N ILE A 88 -7.42 -5.79 21.03
CA ILE A 88 -6.23 -6.66 21.02
C ILE A 88 -5.07 -6.03 21.79
N GLY A 89 -4.10 -6.84 22.23
CA GLY A 89 -2.93 -6.35 22.95
C GLY A 89 -2.05 -5.39 22.11
N ALA A 90 -1.47 -4.37 22.74
CA ALA A 90 -0.60 -3.40 22.08
C ALA A 90 0.67 -4.03 21.49
N GLU A 91 1.12 -5.16 22.02
CA GLU A 91 2.20 -6.00 21.50
C GLU A 91 1.95 -6.51 20.07
N TYR A 92 0.68 -6.59 19.65
CA TYR A 92 0.29 -6.98 18.29
C TYR A 92 0.16 -5.81 17.31
N ILE A 93 0.47 -4.58 17.75
CA ILE A 93 0.26 -3.35 16.97
C ILE A 93 1.59 -2.66 16.71
N VAL A 94 1.81 -2.31 15.44
CA VAL A 94 2.90 -1.44 14.98
C VAL A 94 2.28 -0.27 14.23
N ALA A 95 2.67 0.96 14.55
CA ALA A 95 2.27 2.15 13.80
C ALA A 95 3.30 2.46 12.71
N GLY A 96 2.83 2.77 11.50
CA GLY A 96 3.67 3.17 10.37
C GLY A 96 3.22 4.50 9.76
N ASN A 97 4.07 5.05 8.89
CA ASN A 97 3.81 6.25 8.10
C ASN A 97 2.89 5.92 6.91
N GLY A 98 1.66 5.52 7.22
CA GLY A 98 0.71 4.94 6.27
C GLY A 98 0.92 3.43 6.07
N SER A 99 -0.11 2.75 5.58
CA SER A 99 -0.08 1.29 5.35
C SER A 99 0.96 0.88 4.31
N ASP A 100 1.31 1.78 3.40
CA ASP A 100 2.33 1.57 2.38
C ASP A 100 3.72 1.24 2.97
N GLN A 101 4.10 1.92 4.07
CA GLN A 101 5.35 1.59 4.78
C GLN A 101 5.25 0.23 5.48
N LEU A 102 4.08 -0.12 6.02
CA LEU A 102 3.90 -1.42 6.67
C LEU A 102 3.96 -2.57 5.66
N ILE A 103 3.47 -2.36 4.43
CA ILE A 103 3.64 -3.30 3.32
C ILE A 103 5.12 -3.48 2.98
N ASP A 104 5.90 -2.40 2.93
CA ASP A 104 7.35 -2.49 2.73
C ASP A 104 8.02 -3.31 3.83
N PHE A 105 7.70 -3.05 5.10
CA PHE A 105 8.27 -3.82 6.21
C PHE A 105 7.94 -5.32 6.12
N ILE A 106 6.72 -5.68 5.71
CA ILE A 106 6.35 -7.09 5.52
C ILE A 106 7.17 -7.72 4.39
N LEU A 107 7.38 -6.99 3.28
CA LEU A 107 8.19 -7.47 2.17
C LEU A 107 9.67 -7.61 2.56
N ASP A 108 10.24 -6.60 3.22
CA ASP A 108 11.62 -6.63 3.74
C ASP A 108 11.87 -7.79 4.71
N LEU A 109 10.85 -8.16 5.50
CA LEU A 109 10.97 -9.25 6.49
C LEU A 109 10.87 -10.65 5.89
N LEU A 110 10.20 -10.80 4.74
CA LEU A 110 9.75 -12.12 4.26
C LEU A 110 10.20 -12.50 2.86
N ILE A 111 10.68 -11.54 2.05
CA ILE A 111 10.96 -11.75 0.63
C ILE A 111 12.45 -11.68 0.34
N GLU A 112 12.97 -12.76 -0.25
CA GLU A 112 14.28 -12.82 -0.89
C GLU A 112 14.14 -12.91 -2.42
N PRO A 113 15.21 -12.65 -3.19
CA PRO A 113 15.18 -12.83 -4.65
C PRO A 113 14.68 -14.22 -5.07
N GLY A 114 13.62 -14.21 -5.89
CA GLY A 114 12.97 -15.41 -6.40
C GLY A 114 11.81 -15.95 -5.55
N ASP A 115 11.58 -15.40 -4.35
CA ASP A 115 10.37 -15.70 -3.59
C ASP A 115 9.14 -15.07 -4.23
N GLU A 116 8.02 -15.78 -4.17
CA GLU A 116 6.80 -15.43 -4.86
C GLU A 116 5.82 -14.70 -3.94
N VAL A 117 5.22 -13.64 -4.48
CA VAL A 117 4.11 -12.89 -3.86
C VAL A 117 2.92 -12.94 -4.79
N ILE A 118 1.80 -13.50 -4.30
CA ILE A 118 0.56 -13.61 -5.06
C ILE A 118 -0.29 -12.35 -4.88
N ASN A 119 -0.73 -11.78 -6.00
CA ASN A 119 -1.69 -10.67 -6.05
C ASN A 119 -2.96 -11.07 -6.81
N CYS A 120 -4.13 -10.73 -6.27
CA CYS A 120 -5.43 -10.98 -6.92
C CYS A 120 -5.87 -9.81 -7.81
N VAL A 121 -5.52 -9.81 -9.10
CA VAL A 121 -5.68 -8.64 -10.00
C VAL A 121 -7.09 -8.55 -10.64
N PRO A 122 -7.68 -7.35 -10.84
CA PRO A 122 -7.15 -6.04 -10.47
C PRO A 122 -7.22 -5.79 -8.95
N THR A 123 -6.14 -5.25 -8.40
CA THR A 123 -5.99 -4.89 -6.98
C THR A 123 -5.11 -3.63 -6.86
N PHE A 124 -4.79 -3.25 -5.62
CA PHE A 124 -4.01 -2.07 -5.32
C PHE A 124 -2.63 -2.14 -6.00
N ALA A 125 -2.39 -1.23 -6.95
CA ALA A 125 -1.23 -1.27 -7.84
C ALA A 125 0.12 -1.29 -7.09
N MET A 126 0.17 -0.70 -5.89
CA MET A 126 1.38 -0.66 -5.08
C MET A 126 1.83 -2.05 -4.61
N PHE A 127 0.93 -3.04 -4.47
CA PHE A 127 1.35 -4.40 -4.14
C PHE A 127 2.32 -4.94 -5.19
N GLY A 128 1.95 -4.89 -6.48
CA GLY A 128 2.80 -5.39 -7.56
C GLY A 128 4.08 -4.58 -7.73
N PHE A 129 3.99 -3.25 -7.61
CA PHE A 129 5.15 -2.37 -7.67
C PHE A 129 6.14 -2.64 -6.52
N ARG A 130 5.66 -2.71 -5.27
CA ARG A 130 6.48 -2.94 -4.09
C ARG A 130 7.08 -4.34 -4.07
N THR A 131 6.34 -5.38 -4.45
CA THR A 131 6.90 -6.74 -4.62
C THR A 131 8.14 -6.73 -5.51
N LYS A 132 8.02 -6.11 -6.70
CA LYS A 132 9.14 -6.01 -7.64
C LYS A 132 10.28 -5.18 -7.05
N LEU A 133 9.99 -4.04 -6.41
CA LEU A 133 11.00 -3.19 -5.76
C LEU A 133 11.85 -3.95 -4.72
N HIS A 134 11.25 -4.93 -4.04
CA HIS A 134 11.92 -5.80 -3.07
C HIS A 134 12.49 -7.08 -3.68
N SER A 135 12.63 -7.14 -5.01
CA SER A 135 13.17 -8.28 -5.76
C SER A 135 12.32 -9.56 -5.70
N GLY A 136 11.07 -9.47 -5.25
CA GLY A 136 10.12 -10.58 -5.26
C GLY A 136 9.60 -10.89 -6.65
N THR A 137 9.28 -12.17 -6.87
CA THR A 137 8.58 -12.66 -8.07
C THR A 137 7.08 -12.40 -7.90
N LEU A 138 6.52 -11.55 -8.74
CA LEU A 138 5.09 -11.27 -8.73
C LEU A 138 4.32 -12.39 -9.44
N VAL A 139 3.38 -13.02 -8.75
CA VAL A 139 2.44 -14.00 -9.30
C VAL A 139 1.04 -13.37 -9.32
N GLU A 140 0.52 -13.07 -10.51
CA GLU A 140 -0.79 -12.45 -10.66
C GLU A 140 -1.87 -13.51 -10.90
N VAL A 141 -2.87 -13.55 -10.02
CA VAL A 141 -4.06 -14.39 -10.15
C VAL A 141 -5.23 -13.46 -10.49
N PRO A 142 -5.84 -13.57 -11.68
CA PRO A 142 -7.01 -12.77 -12.01
C PRO A 142 -8.18 -13.07 -11.07
N ARG A 143 -8.86 -12.01 -10.64
CA ARG A 143 -10.20 -12.08 -10.06
C ARG A 143 -11.19 -12.56 -11.12
N ASP A 144 -12.33 -13.07 -10.68
CA ASP A 144 -13.39 -13.52 -11.58
C ASP A 144 -14.16 -12.35 -12.23
N GLU A 145 -15.20 -12.68 -13.01
CA GLU A 145 -16.01 -11.71 -13.75
C GLU A 145 -16.77 -10.74 -12.83
N ASP A 146 -17.01 -11.11 -11.58
CA ASP A 146 -17.64 -10.29 -10.54
C ASP A 146 -16.62 -9.54 -9.66
N TYR A 147 -15.34 -9.60 -10.02
CA TYR A 147 -14.20 -9.08 -9.25
C TYR A 147 -14.06 -9.71 -7.85
N ALA A 148 -14.59 -10.91 -7.63
CA ALA A 148 -14.33 -11.69 -6.42
C ALA A 148 -12.97 -12.40 -6.52
N VAL A 149 -12.43 -12.79 -5.37
CA VAL A 149 -11.19 -13.57 -5.31
C VAL A 149 -11.51 -15.00 -5.72
N ASP A 150 -10.86 -15.50 -6.77
CA ASP A 150 -10.90 -16.92 -7.11
C ASP A 150 -9.98 -17.70 -6.16
N VAL A 151 -10.54 -18.14 -5.03
CA VAL A 151 -9.82 -18.88 -3.98
C VAL A 151 -9.14 -20.14 -4.54
N TYR A 152 -9.81 -20.84 -5.46
CA TYR A 152 -9.26 -22.05 -6.07
C TYR A 152 -8.04 -21.73 -6.94
N ALA A 153 -8.12 -20.70 -7.78
CA ALA A 153 -7.00 -20.27 -8.59
C ALA A 153 -5.82 -19.76 -7.74
N VAL A 154 -6.10 -19.04 -6.65
CA VAL A 154 -5.06 -18.61 -5.71
C VAL A 154 -4.36 -19.81 -5.10
N LYS A 155 -5.11 -20.79 -4.56
CA LYS A 155 -4.52 -22.02 -3.98
C LYS A 155 -3.69 -22.79 -4.99
N LYS A 156 -4.15 -22.87 -6.24
CA LYS A 156 -3.43 -23.55 -7.33
C LYS A 156 -2.12 -22.84 -7.71
N ALA A 157 -2.03 -21.53 -7.51
CA ALA A 157 -0.85 -20.73 -7.81
C ALA A 157 0.23 -20.82 -6.73
N ILE A 158 -0.07 -21.38 -5.55
CA ILE A 158 0.88 -21.55 -4.46
C ILE A 158 1.95 -22.58 -4.85
N THR A 159 3.21 -22.20 -4.65
CA THR A 159 4.39 -23.07 -4.81
C THR A 159 5.22 -23.06 -3.53
N GLU A 160 6.29 -23.87 -3.48
CA GLU A 160 7.27 -23.83 -2.38
C GLU A 160 7.99 -22.48 -2.25
N ARG A 161 7.96 -21.64 -3.30
CA ARG A 161 8.54 -20.29 -3.29
C ARG A 161 7.54 -19.23 -2.86
N THR A 162 6.25 -19.52 -2.75
CA THR A 162 5.24 -18.55 -2.30
C THR A 162 5.45 -18.21 -0.83
N LYS A 163 5.62 -16.92 -0.55
CA LYS A 163 5.80 -16.38 0.81
C LYS A 163 4.65 -15.52 1.28
N LEU A 164 3.97 -14.85 0.35
CA LEU A 164 2.92 -13.89 0.66
C LEU A 164 1.77 -13.97 -0.34
N ILE A 165 0.56 -13.74 0.17
CA ILE A 165 -0.62 -13.42 -0.62
C ILE A 165 -1.09 -12.04 -0.15
N LEU A 166 -1.07 -11.04 -1.04
CA LEU A 166 -1.52 -9.68 -0.71
C LEU A 166 -2.97 -9.50 -1.16
N LEU A 167 -3.84 -9.24 -0.19
CA LEU A 167 -5.27 -9.10 -0.42
C LEU A 167 -5.79 -7.80 0.22
N ALA A 168 -6.48 -6.98 -0.58
CA ALA A 168 -7.22 -5.81 -0.12
C ALA A 168 -8.72 -6.14 -0.01
N THR A 169 -9.33 -5.79 1.13
CA THR A 169 -10.77 -5.95 1.38
C THR A 169 -11.29 -4.80 2.26
N PRO A 170 -12.23 -3.96 1.79
CA PRO A 170 -12.70 -3.85 0.40
C PRO A 170 -11.55 -3.61 -0.59
N ASN A 171 -11.67 -4.13 -1.81
CA ASN A 171 -10.63 -4.08 -2.82
C ASN A 171 -10.55 -2.68 -3.47
N ASN A 172 -9.33 -2.20 -3.70
CA ASN A 172 -9.07 -1.09 -4.62
C ASN A 172 -8.54 -1.71 -5.92
N PRO A 173 -9.13 -1.49 -7.11
CA PRO A 173 -10.08 -0.41 -7.44
C PRO A 173 -11.56 -0.82 -7.48
N THR A 174 -11.90 -2.09 -7.28
CA THR A 174 -13.23 -2.62 -7.62
C THR A 174 -14.30 -2.37 -6.54
N GLY A 175 -13.89 -2.03 -5.32
CA GLY A 175 -14.78 -1.86 -4.17
C GLY A 175 -15.35 -3.18 -3.59
N THR A 176 -15.01 -4.33 -4.18
CA THR A 176 -15.55 -5.63 -3.77
C THR A 176 -14.96 -6.10 -2.44
N ILE A 177 -15.78 -6.78 -1.63
CA ILE A 177 -15.36 -7.33 -0.33
C ILE A 177 -15.06 -8.81 -0.52
N THR A 178 -13.89 -9.26 -0.06
CA THR A 178 -13.63 -10.70 0.07
C THR A 178 -14.31 -11.20 1.34
N SER A 179 -15.10 -12.27 1.23
CA SER A 179 -15.83 -12.80 2.38
C SER A 179 -14.89 -13.34 3.45
N GLN A 180 -15.30 -13.30 4.71
CA GLN A 180 -14.50 -13.89 5.80
C GLN A 180 -14.24 -15.38 5.56
N LYS A 181 -15.20 -16.10 5.00
CA LYS A 181 -15.06 -17.51 4.65
C LYS A 181 -13.89 -17.72 3.68
N ASP A 182 -13.84 -16.93 2.60
CA ASP A 182 -12.80 -17.06 1.57
C ASP A 182 -11.43 -16.67 2.13
N ILE A 183 -11.36 -15.65 3.00
CA ILE A 183 -10.12 -15.27 3.69
C ILE A 183 -9.62 -16.41 4.57
N LEU A 184 -10.49 -17.00 5.39
CA LEU A 184 -10.12 -18.13 6.24
C LEU A 184 -9.68 -19.33 5.40
N GLU A 185 -10.39 -19.61 4.30
CA GLU A 185 -10.03 -20.69 3.39
C GLU A 185 -8.64 -20.50 2.77
N LEU A 186 -8.18 -19.26 2.53
CA LEU A 186 -6.83 -18.98 2.04
C LEU A 186 -5.73 -19.11 3.12
N VAL A 187 -6.10 -18.99 4.39
CA VAL A 187 -5.17 -19.05 5.54
C VAL A 187 -5.01 -20.49 6.05
N ASP A 188 -6.04 -21.34 5.86
CA ASP A 188 -6.05 -22.77 6.17
C ASP A 188 -5.20 -23.63 5.21
#